data_AF-A0A497AHT3-F1
#
_entry.id   AF-A0A497AHT3-F1
#
_cell.length_a   1.000
_cell.length_b   1.000
_cell.length_c   1.000
_cell.angle_alpha   90.00
_cell.angle_beta   90.00
_cell.angle_gamma   90.00
#
_symmetry.space_group_name_H-M   'P 1'
#
loop_
_entity.id
_entity.type
_entity.pdbx_description
1 polymer ?
#
loop_
_entity_poly.entity_id
_entity_poly.type
_entity_poly.pdbx_seq_one_letter_code
_entity_poly.pdbx_strand_id
1 'polypeptide(L)'
;MIIHVRVREGVDDDIAAWYGTQVEKSDAVRQAIRAHMQLQHTDTLEAMVRQVVACELARLPDVVAVAVREALAGYQLTPAQERESGPEDPELAARLDAQLDDLFGE
;
A
#
# COMPACT_ATOMS: atom_id res chain seq x y z
N MET A 1 13.30 29.64 -30.75
CA MET A 1 12.64 30.22 -29.56
C MET A 1 13.72 30.60 -28.55
N ILE A 2 13.87 31.89 -28.28
CA ILE A 2 14.85 32.43 -27.32
C ILE A 2 14.10 32.66 -26.00
N ILE A 3 14.63 32.12 -24.90
CA ILE A 3 14.02 32.27 -23.58
C ILE A 3 14.74 33.42 -22.87
N HIS A 4 13.99 34.48 -22.54
CA HIS A 4 14.50 35.59 -21.74
C HIS A 4 14.16 35.36 -20.27
N VAL A 5 15.18 35.23 -19.43
CA VAL A 5 15.04 35.15 -17.97
C VAL A 5 15.20 36.55 -17.39
N ARG A 6 14.19 37.05 -16.68
CA ARG A 6 14.25 38.32 -15.95
C ARG A 6 14.38 38.01 -14.47
N VAL A 7 15.54 38.31 -13.92
CA VAL A 7 15.90 38.13 -12.50
C VAL A 7 15.61 39.43 -11.76
N ARG A 8 15.01 39.34 -10.57
CA ARG A 8 14.87 40.48 -9.65
C ARG A 8 16.06 40.53 -8.70
N GLU A 9 16.80 41.63 -8.71
CA GLU A 9 17.94 41.85 -7.81
C GLU A 9 17.52 41.73 -6.34
N GLY A 10 18.31 41.01 -5.54
CA GLY A 10 18.10 40.80 -4.11
C GLY A 10 17.10 39.70 -3.73
N VAL A 11 16.36 39.15 -4.69
CA VAL A 11 15.38 38.06 -4.47
C VAL A 11 15.78 36.80 -5.22
N ASP A 12 16.26 36.96 -6.45
CA ASP A 12 16.59 35.85 -7.35
C ASP A 12 18.11 35.67 -7.47
N ASP A 13 18.89 36.18 -6.52
CA ASP A 13 20.36 36.18 -6.59
C ASP A 13 20.94 34.76 -6.69
N ASP A 14 20.35 33.80 -5.98
CA ASP A 14 20.72 32.39 -6.07
C ASP A 14 20.40 31.80 -7.46
N ILE A 15 19.29 32.22 -8.06
CA ILE A 15 18.88 31.80 -9.41
C ILE A 15 19.81 32.43 -10.45
N ALA A 16 20.21 33.68 -10.25
CA ALA A 16 21.17 34.37 -11.10
C ALA A 16 22.56 33.74 -11.02
N ALA A 17 23.01 33.41 -9.81
CA ALA A 17 24.26 32.72 -9.57
C ALA A 17 24.25 31.34 -10.24
N TRP A 18 23.20 30.54 -10.00
CA TRP A 18 23.01 29.25 -10.65
C TRP A 18 22.99 29.37 -12.19
N TYR A 19 22.20 30.29 -12.75
CA TYR A 19 22.11 30.51 -14.19
C TYR A 19 23.43 30.98 -14.81
N GLY A 20 24.22 31.75 -14.05
CA GLY A 20 25.56 32.19 -14.43
C GLY A 20 26.56 31.03 -14.59
N THR A 21 26.38 29.94 -13.85
CA THR A 21 27.24 28.74 -13.93
C THR A 21 26.91 27.79 -15.07
N GLN A 22 25.80 27.99 -15.79
CA GLN A 22 25.35 27.07 -16.85
C GLN A 22 26.04 27.36 -18.19
N VAL A 23 26.65 26.33 -18.77
CA VAL A 23 27.30 26.39 -20.10
C VAL A 23 26.25 26.60 -21.19
N GLU A 24 25.15 25.85 -21.14
CA GLU A 24 24.04 25.93 -22.10
C GLU A 24 22.76 26.47 -21.44
N LYS A 25 22.74 27.78 -21.26
CA LYS A 25 21.68 28.51 -20.56
C LYS A 25 20.25 28.19 -21.01
N SER A 26 20.03 28.11 -22.32
CA SER A 26 18.69 27.82 -22.86
C SER A 26 18.21 26.40 -22.52
N ASP A 27 19.12 25.43 -22.51
CA ASP A 27 18.78 24.04 -22.20
C ASP A 27 18.61 23.81 -20.71
N ALA A 28 19.43 24.46 -19.88
CA ALA A 28 19.24 24.47 -18.43
C ALA A 28 17.85 25.00 -18.03
N VAL A 29 17.38 26.09 -18.65
CA VAL A 29 16.05 26.65 -18.37
C VAL A 29 14.94 25.69 -18.85
N ARG A 30 15.08 25.06 -20.03
CA ARG A 30 14.10 24.07 -20.51
C ARG A 30 14.02 22.85 -19.59
N GLN A 31 15.15 22.39 -19.07
CA GLN A 31 15.19 21.28 -18.12
C GLN A 31 14.51 21.66 -16.79
N ALA A 32 14.80 22.85 -16.26
CA ALA A 32 14.17 23.36 -15.05
C ALA A 32 12.63 23.49 -15.21
N ILE A 33 12.16 24.01 -16.35
CA ILE A 33 10.73 24.09 -16.66
C ILE A 33 10.10 22.68 -16.75
N ARG A 34 10.76 21.73 -17.43
CA ARG A 34 10.27 20.34 -17.51
C ARG A 34 10.19 19.68 -16.13
N ALA A 35 11.22 19.86 -15.29
CA ALA A 35 11.22 19.34 -13.93
C ALA A 35 10.11 19.97 -13.10
N HIS A 36 9.89 21.28 -13.22
CA HIS A 36 8.78 21.97 -12.55
C HIS A 36 7.41 21.45 -13.00
N MET A 37 7.20 21.25 -14.30
CA MET A 37 5.98 20.65 -14.83
C MET A 37 5.79 19.22 -14.30
N GLN A 38 6.84 18.41 -14.28
CA GLN A 38 6.78 17.05 -13.70
C GLN A 38 6.43 17.07 -12.22
N LEU A 39 6.99 18.00 -11.45
CA LEU A 39 6.66 18.20 -10.04
C LEU A 39 5.23 18.71 -9.83
N GLN A 40 4.68 19.49 -10.76
CA GLN A 40 3.26 19.89 -10.71
C GLN A 40 2.32 18.75 -11.11
N HIS A 41 2.80 17.78 -11.90
CA HIS A 41 2.10 16.53 -12.18
C HIS A 41 2.27 15.47 -11.08
N THR A 42 2.87 15.82 -9.92
CA THR A 42 2.98 14.89 -8.77
C THR A 42 1.61 14.49 -8.24
N ASP A 43 0.58 15.35 -8.34
CA ASP A 43 -0.81 14.96 -8.04
C ASP A 43 -1.28 13.78 -8.91
N THR A 44 -0.79 13.71 -10.14
CA THR A 44 -1.10 12.63 -11.09
C THR A 44 -0.30 11.36 -10.75
N LEU A 45 0.95 11.51 -10.30
CA LEU A 45 1.79 10.39 -9.89
C LEU A 45 1.36 9.81 -8.54
N GLU A 46 1.03 10.64 -7.56
CA GLU A 46 0.46 10.21 -6.28
C GLU A 46 -0.90 9.55 -6.48
N ALA A 47 -1.79 10.12 -7.32
CA ALA A 47 -3.07 9.49 -7.63
C ALA A 47 -2.89 8.12 -8.31
N MET A 48 -1.95 8.01 -9.25
CA MET A 48 -1.62 6.74 -9.91
C MET A 48 -1.03 5.72 -8.93
N VAL A 49 -0.10 6.14 -8.07
CA VAL A 49 0.48 5.26 -7.03
C VAL A 49 -0.60 4.81 -6.04
N ARG A 50 -1.46 5.71 -5.57
CA ARG A 50 -2.60 5.37 -4.71
C ARG A 50 -3.53 4.36 -5.38
N GLN A 51 -3.82 4.52 -6.66
CA GLN A 51 -4.65 3.60 -7.42
C GLN A 51 -3.99 2.22 -7.56
N VAL A 52 -2.70 2.17 -7.92
CA VAL A 52 -1.95 0.91 -8.02
C VAL A 52 -1.89 0.20 -6.67
N VAL A 53 -1.57 0.93 -5.60
CA VAL A 53 -1.54 0.38 -4.23
C VAL A 53 -2.92 -0.13 -3.82
N ALA A 54 -4.00 0.60 -4.11
CA ALA A 54 -5.35 0.14 -3.80
C ALA A 54 -5.72 -1.15 -4.54
N CYS A 55 -5.34 -1.29 -5.82
CA CYS A 55 -5.55 -2.51 -6.58
C CYS A 55 -4.76 -3.70 -6.02
N GLU A 56 -3.49 -3.51 -5.67
CA GLU A 56 -2.67 -4.57 -5.08
C GLU A 56 -3.18 -4.97 -3.68
N LEU A 57 -3.59 -4.01 -2.86
CA LEU A 57 -4.20 -4.27 -1.55
C LEU A 57 -5.51 -5.05 -1.67
N ALA A 58 -6.35 -4.73 -2.67
CA ALA A 58 -7.58 -5.46 -2.93
C ALA A 58 -7.34 -6.92 -3.35
N ARG A 59 -6.16 -7.21 -3.94
CA ARG A 59 -5.77 -8.55 -4.40
C ARG A 59 -5.14 -9.42 -3.31
N LEU A 60 -4.63 -8.82 -2.23
CA LEU A 60 -3.97 -9.54 -1.13
C LEU A 60 -4.84 -10.64 -0.48
N PRO A 61 -6.14 -10.44 -0.20
CA PRO A 61 -6.98 -11.48 0.40
C PRO A 61 -7.02 -12.76 -0.43
N ASP A 62 -7.11 -12.63 -1.75
CA ASP A 62 -7.16 -13.79 -2.65
C ASP A 62 -5.82 -14.54 -2.69
N VAL A 63 -4.71 -13.80 -2.73
CA VAL A 63 -3.36 -14.37 -2.69
C VAL A 63 -3.12 -15.10 -1.37
N VAL A 64 -3.50 -14.49 -0.25
CA VAL A 64 -3.41 -15.10 1.08
C VAL A 64 -4.30 -16.35 1.16
N ALA A 65 -5.54 -16.29 0.65
CA ALA A 65 -6.45 -17.43 0.64
C ALA A 65 -5.90 -18.61 -0.20
N VAL A 66 -5.26 -18.33 -1.34
CA VAL A 66 -4.56 -19.36 -2.13
C VAL A 66 -3.40 -19.96 -1.34
N ALA A 67 -2.52 -19.12 -0.78
CA ALA A 67 -1.36 -19.59 -0.02
C ALA A 67 -1.77 -20.40 1.23
N VAL A 68 -2.83 -20.00 1.92
CA VAL A 68 -3.40 -20.74 3.06
C VAL A 68 -3.97 -22.08 2.60
N ARG A 69 -4.72 -22.12 1.48
CA ARG A 69 -5.24 -23.38 0.93
C ARG A 69 -4.11 -24.32 0.51
N GLU A 70 -3.05 -23.82 -0.10
CA GLU A 70 -1.89 -24.62 -0.50
C GLU A 70 -1.13 -25.15 0.73
N ALA A 71 -0.91 -24.31 1.74
CA ALA A 71 -0.28 -24.71 3.00
C ALA A 71 -1.11 -25.78 3.73
N LEU A 72 -2.44 -25.63 3.74
CA LEU A 72 -3.36 -26.60 4.32
C LEU A 72 -3.49 -27.88 3.49
N ALA A 73 -3.33 -27.82 2.16
CA ALA A 73 -3.36 -29.01 1.30
C ALA A 73 -2.16 -29.94 1.54
N GLY A 74 -1.02 -29.40 1.97
CA GLY A 74 0.14 -30.18 2.43
C GLY A 74 -0.03 -30.76 3.84
N TYR A 75 -0.96 -30.22 4.62
CA TYR A 75 -1.36 -30.77 5.91
C TYR A 75 -2.40 -31.87 5.68
N GLN A 76 -1.98 -33.13 5.73
CA GLN A 76 -2.94 -34.19 6.05
C GLN A 76 -3.45 -33.91 7.47
N LEU A 77 -4.60 -33.25 7.57
CA LEU A 77 -5.43 -33.36 8.76
C LEU A 77 -5.75 -34.85 8.89
N THR A 78 -4.94 -35.58 9.65
CA THR A 78 -5.38 -36.87 10.19
C THR A 78 -6.71 -36.55 10.85
N PRO A 79 -7.83 -37.13 10.38
CA PRO A 79 -9.07 -37.01 11.12
C PRO A 79 -8.72 -37.42 12.54
N ALA A 80 -9.11 -36.61 13.53
CA ALA A 80 -9.01 -37.05 14.91
C ALA A 80 -9.62 -38.45 14.92
N GLN A 81 -8.81 -39.47 15.26
CA GLN A 81 -9.30 -40.83 15.42
C GLN A 81 -10.60 -40.71 16.19
N GLU A 82 -11.68 -41.28 15.68
CA GLU A 82 -12.95 -41.40 16.40
C GLU A 82 -12.62 -42.02 17.76
N ARG A 83 -12.36 -41.16 18.75
CA ARG A 83 -12.41 -41.55 20.14
C ARG A 83 -13.86 -41.92 20.28
N GLU A 84 -14.09 -43.20 20.53
CA GLU A 84 -15.39 -43.75 20.87
C GLU A 84 -16.16 -42.67 21.61
N SER A 85 -17.26 -42.19 21.00
CA SER A 85 -18.21 -41.31 21.67
C SER A 85 -18.70 -42.08 22.89
N GLY A 86 -17.98 -41.92 23.99
CA GLY A 86 -18.51 -42.19 25.31
C GLY A 86 -19.77 -41.36 25.47
N PRO A 87 -20.74 -41.83 26.26
CA PRO A 87 -21.99 -41.11 26.46
C PRO A 87 -21.67 -39.66 26.81
N GLU A 88 -22.22 -38.75 26.00
CA GLU A 88 -22.05 -37.31 26.15
C GLU A 88 -22.38 -36.94 27.60
N ASP A 89 -21.41 -36.35 28.29
CA ASP A 89 -21.59 -35.92 29.67
C ASP A 89 -22.55 -34.72 29.69
N PRO A 90 -23.78 -34.88 30.20
CA PRO A 90 -24.78 -33.82 30.17
C PRO A 90 -24.37 -32.61 31.02
N GLU A 91 -23.50 -32.81 32.02
CA GLU A 91 -22.97 -31.71 32.83
C GLU A 91 -21.95 -30.89 32.06
N LEU A 92 -21.15 -31.54 31.20
CA LEU A 92 -20.21 -30.87 30.31
C LEU A 92 -20.94 -30.10 29.20
N ALA A 93 -21.99 -30.68 28.62
CA ALA A 93 -22.82 -30.00 27.61
C ALA A 93 -23.49 -28.73 28.17
N ALA A 94 -24.10 -28.81 29.35
CA ALA A 94 -24.72 -27.65 30.00
C ALA A 94 -23.70 -26.53 30.34
N ARG A 95 -22.46 -26.91 30.68
CA ARG A 95 -21.38 -25.94 30.91
C ARG A 95 -20.91 -25.27 29.62
N LEU A 96 -20.83 -26.03 28.53
CA LEU A 96 -20.48 -25.48 27.22
C LEU A 96 -21.55 -24.50 26.72
N ASP A 97 -22.83 -24.85 26.86
CA ASP A 97 -23.93 -23.95 26.48
C ASP A 97 -23.88 -22.65 27.28
N ALA A 98 -23.69 -22.71 28.60
CA ALA A 98 -23.54 -21.51 29.41
C ALA A 98 -22.32 -20.65 29.03
N GLN A 99 -21.22 -21.28 28.64
CA GLN A 99 -20.02 -20.56 28.17
C GLN A 99 -20.21 -19.94 26.79
N LEU A 100 -20.94 -20.62 25.90
CA LEU A 100 -21.26 -20.10 24.58
C LEU A 100 -22.27 -18.95 24.67
N ASP A 101 -23.25 -19.04 25.56
CA ASP A 101 -24.16 -17.94 25.85
C ASP A 101 -23.46 -16.74 26.49
N ASP A 102 -22.43 -16.92 27.31
CA ASP A 102 -21.64 -15.79 27.85
C ASP A 102 -20.75 -15.14 26.77
N LEU A 103 -20.32 -15.91 25.76
CA LEU A 103 -19.42 -15.45 24.70
C LEU A 103 -20.16 -14.86 23.48
N PHE A 104 -21.36 -15.37 23.20
CA PHE A 104 -22.16 -15.05 22.01
C PHE A 104 -23.57 -14.57 22.33
N GLY A 105 -24.00 -14.63 23.58
CA GLY A 105 -25.22 -13.97 24.04
C GLY A 105 -25.01 -12.46 24.07
N GLU A 106 -26.03 -11.75 23.61
CA GLU A 106 -26.06 -10.29 23.36
C GLU A 106 -25.80 -9.43 24.62
#